data_AF-M0KKL6-F1
#
_entry.id   AF-M0KKL6-F1
#
_cell.length_a   1.000
_cell.length_b   1.000
_cell.length_c   1.000
_cell.angle_alpha   90.00
_cell.angle_beta   90.00
_cell.angle_gamma   90.00
#
_symmetry.space_group_name_H-M   'P 1'
#
loop_
_entity.id
_entity.type
_entity.pdbx_description
1 polymer ?
#
loop_
_entity_poly.entity_id
_entity_poly.type
_entity_poly.pdbx_seq_one_letter_code
_entity_poly.pdbx_strand_id
1 'polypeptide(L)'
;MRKEDIDDFEFQVESRLTSHGVYVTDFTDEGETYRLTYESISADEAAVIPHREIGRVINVFRDLHADDWSGVDIEATVTDLEDTELGEWSVDSEWIDDLENGDLSETAFSQRVLETITVQS
;
A
#
# COMPACT_ATOMS: atom_id res chain seq x y z
N MET A 1 -9.23 0.90 -17.34
CA MET A 1 -8.05 1.67 -17.76
C MET A 1 -7.47 1.06 -19.04
N ARG A 2 -6.79 1.80 -19.94
CA ARG A 2 -6.04 1.14 -21.03
C ARG A 2 -4.70 0.65 -20.47
N LYS A 3 -4.06 -0.33 -21.12
CA LYS A 3 -2.77 -0.88 -20.70
C LYS A 3 -1.71 0.23 -20.46
N GLU A 4 -1.61 1.17 -21.40
CA GLU A 4 -0.70 2.33 -21.31
C GLU A 4 -0.95 3.19 -20.07
N ASP A 5 -2.23 3.37 -19.67
CA ASP A 5 -2.59 4.16 -18.49
C ASP A 5 -2.22 3.41 -17.17
N ILE A 6 -2.19 2.06 -17.19
CA ILE A 6 -1.75 1.20 -16.08
C ILE A 6 -0.23 1.25 -15.94
N ASP A 7 0.50 1.09 -17.05
CA ASP A 7 1.96 1.14 -17.06
C ASP A 7 2.46 2.52 -16.55
N ASP A 8 1.77 3.62 -16.89
CA ASP A 8 2.07 4.97 -16.36
C ASP A 8 1.75 5.12 -14.86
N PHE A 9 0.69 4.47 -14.36
CA PHE A 9 0.33 4.52 -12.93
C PHE A 9 1.31 3.71 -12.08
N GLU A 10 1.59 2.47 -12.48
CA GLU A 10 2.60 1.60 -11.88
C GLU A 10 3.94 2.34 -11.73
N PHE A 11 4.46 2.90 -12.82
CA PHE A 11 5.71 3.64 -12.80
C PHE A 11 5.71 4.81 -11.80
N GLN A 12 4.58 5.52 -11.68
CA GLN A 12 4.46 6.62 -10.71
C GLN A 12 4.44 6.12 -9.26
N VAL A 13 3.75 5.01 -8.97
CA VAL A 13 3.75 4.37 -7.65
C VAL A 13 5.18 3.97 -7.29
N GLU A 14 5.84 3.20 -8.14
CA GLU A 14 7.21 2.72 -7.93
C GLU A 14 8.19 3.89 -7.70
N SER A 15 8.12 4.92 -8.55
CA SER A 15 9.02 6.07 -8.48
C SER A 15 8.84 6.86 -7.17
N ARG A 16 7.59 7.13 -6.77
CA ARG A 16 7.29 7.88 -5.54
C ARG A 16 7.69 7.09 -4.30
N LEU A 17 7.37 5.79 -4.25
CA LEU A 17 7.73 4.92 -3.13
C LEU A 17 9.23 4.75 -3.00
N THR A 18 9.94 4.55 -4.11
CA THR A 18 11.41 4.47 -4.11
C THR A 18 12.03 5.76 -3.56
N SER A 19 11.48 6.93 -3.92
CA SER A 19 11.92 8.23 -3.36
C SER A 19 11.73 8.33 -1.83
N HIS A 20 10.81 7.53 -1.29
CA HIS A 20 10.52 7.42 0.12
C HIS A 20 11.25 6.24 0.80
N GLY A 21 12.07 5.48 0.07
CA GLY A 21 12.81 4.34 0.59
C GLY A 21 11.96 3.08 0.76
N VAL A 22 10.86 2.97 0.02
CA VAL A 22 10.03 1.75 -0.11
C VAL A 22 10.24 1.23 -1.53
N TYR A 23 10.76 0.02 -1.68
CA TYR A 23 11.18 -0.51 -2.99
C TYR A 23 10.16 -1.53 -3.47
N VAL A 24 9.37 -1.15 -4.48
CA VAL A 24 8.37 -2.04 -5.07
C VAL A 24 9.07 -3.04 -5.99
N THR A 25 8.76 -4.32 -5.82
CA THR A 25 9.32 -5.43 -6.61
C THR A 25 8.29 -6.06 -7.55
N ASP A 26 7.01 -5.97 -7.19
CA ASP A 26 5.89 -6.39 -8.03
C ASP A 26 4.71 -5.43 -7.83
N PHE A 27 3.98 -5.15 -8.92
CA PHE A 27 2.77 -4.38 -8.91
C PHE A 27 1.79 -4.95 -9.93
N THR A 28 0.53 -5.09 -9.54
CA THR A 28 -0.54 -5.56 -10.43
C THR A 28 -1.82 -4.77 -10.16
N ASP A 29 -2.41 -4.23 -11.23
CA ASP A 29 -3.79 -3.71 -11.24
C ASP A 29 -4.76 -4.83 -11.65
N GLU A 30 -5.55 -5.32 -10.69
CA GLU A 30 -6.61 -6.34 -10.90
C GLU A 30 -7.99 -5.72 -11.17
N GLY A 31 -8.07 -4.41 -11.35
CA GLY A 31 -9.29 -3.65 -11.63
C GLY A 31 -10.01 -3.16 -10.38
N GLU A 32 -10.30 -4.05 -9.43
CA GLU A 32 -10.93 -3.71 -8.14
C GLU A 32 -9.91 -3.65 -6.98
N THR A 33 -8.68 -4.13 -7.23
CA THR A 33 -7.61 -4.18 -6.23
C THR A 33 -6.27 -3.91 -6.87
N TYR A 34 -5.46 -3.07 -6.21
CA TYR A 34 -4.03 -2.98 -6.47
C TYR A 34 -3.28 -3.96 -5.58
N ARG A 35 -2.54 -4.88 -6.18
CA ARG A 35 -1.58 -5.73 -5.47
C ARG A 35 -0.19 -5.14 -5.63
N LEU A 36 0.55 -5.05 -4.53
CA LEU A 36 1.97 -4.72 -4.58
C LEU A 36 2.80 -5.59 -3.65
N THR A 37 4.03 -5.88 -4.06
CA THR A 37 5.07 -6.42 -3.18
C THR A 37 6.15 -5.37 -3.01
N TYR A 38 6.62 -5.14 -1.79
CA TYR A 38 7.73 -4.24 -1.54
C TYR A 38 8.70 -4.73 -0.47
N GLU A 39 9.97 -4.37 -0.64
CA GLU A 39 11.04 -4.69 0.31
C GLU A 39 11.07 -3.68 1.47
N SER A 40 11.14 -4.20 2.68
CA SER A 40 11.33 -3.43 3.92
C SER A 40 12.77 -3.57 4.42
N ILE A 41 13.58 -2.55 4.18
CA ILE A 41 14.97 -2.46 4.71
C ILE A 41 14.98 -2.48 6.24
N SER A 42 13.94 -1.96 6.88
CA SER A 42 13.89 -1.80 8.35
C SER A 42 13.47 -3.07 9.08
N ALA A 43 13.01 -4.10 8.36
CA ALA A 43 12.43 -5.29 8.98
C ALA A 43 13.48 -6.28 9.48
N ASP A 44 14.70 -6.26 8.93
CA ASP A 44 15.84 -7.06 9.40
C ASP A 44 16.11 -6.90 10.91
N GLU A 45 15.73 -5.76 11.50
CA GLU A 45 15.99 -5.47 12.92
C GLU A 45 14.88 -5.96 13.88
N ALA A 46 13.66 -6.21 13.39
CA ALA A 46 12.49 -6.46 14.24
C ALA A 46 11.53 -7.56 13.77
N ALA A 47 11.67 -8.08 12.54
CA ALA A 47 10.71 -9.01 11.90
C ALA A 47 9.25 -8.51 11.97
N VAL A 48 9.07 -7.18 11.90
CA VAL A 48 7.76 -6.51 11.99
C VAL A 48 7.65 -5.55 10.82
N ILE A 49 6.49 -5.55 10.17
CA ILE A 49 6.17 -4.61 9.09
C ILE A 49 6.17 -3.18 9.66
N PRO A 50 7.02 -2.26 9.16
CA PRO A 50 7.06 -0.91 9.67
C PRO A 50 5.79 -0.13 9.33
N HIS A 51 5.02 0.29 10.34
CA HIS A 51 3.77 1.05 10.14
C HIS A 51 3.97 2.35 9.34
N ARG A 52 5.18 2.93 9.43
CA ARG A 52 5.54 4.12 8.66
C ARG A 52 5.61 3.85 7.17
N GLU A 53 5.99 2.64 6.75
CA GLU A 53 6.04 2.25 5.34
C GLU A 53 4.62 2.05 4.80
N ILE A 54 3.76 1.36 5.55
CA ILE A 54 2.33 1.24 5.25
C ILE A 54 1.71 2.62 4.99
N GLY A 55 1.91 3.57 5.91
CA GLY A 55 1.41 4.94 5.74
C GLY A 55 1.98 5.65 4.51
N ARG A 56 3.22 5.40 4.11
CA ARG A 56 3.80 5.97 2.88
C ARG A 56 3.13 5.40 1.63
N VAL A 57 2.92 4.08 1.60
CA VAL A 57 2.21 3.41 0.50
C VAL A 57 0.84 4.04 0.33
N ILE A 58 0.03 4.08 1.38
CA ILE A 58 -1.32 4.63 1.32
C ILE A 58 -1.32 6.08 0.83
N ASN A 59 -0.43 6.92 1.36
CA ASN A 59 -0.36 8.32 0.93
C ASN A 59 0.01 8.45 -0.55
N VAL A 60 0.97 7.65 -1.05
CA VAL A 60 1.34 7.69 -2.48
C VAL A 60 0.15 7.37 -3.37
N PHE A 61 -0.61 6.32 -3.06
CA PHE A 61 -1.81 6.01 -3.83
C PHE A 61 -2.83 7.13 -3.73
N ARG A 62 -3.05 7.73 -2.55
CA ARG A 62 -4.02 8.83 -2.39
C ARG A 62 -3.60 10.06 -3.20
N ASP A 63 -2.32 10.40 -3.19
CA ASP A 63 -1.74 11.48 -3.99
C ASP A 63 -1.79 11.20 -5.52
N LEU A 64 -1.91 9.94 -5.93
CA LEU A 64 -2.03 9.57 -7.35
C LEU A 64 -3.48 9.52 -7.82
N HIS A 65 -4.41 9.10 -6.96
CA HIS A 65 -5.85 9.11 -7.24
C HIS A 65 -6.50 10.50 -7.12
N ALA A 66 -5.81 11.48 -6.51
CA ALA A 66 -6.33 12.83 -6.28
C ALA A 66 -7.72 12.80 -5.57
N ASP A 67 -8.58 13.79 -5.80
CA ASP A 67 -9.90 13.91 -5.15
C ASP A 67 -10.95 12.85 -5.58
N ASP A 68 -10.56 11.81 -6.34
CA ASP A 68 -11.49 10.83 -6.93
C ASP A 68 -10.95 9.40 -6.76
N TRP A 69 -10.56 9.02 -5.54
CA TRP A 69 -10.28 7.60 -5.28
C TRP A 69 -11.57 6.80 -5.41
N SER A 70 -11.76 6.16 -6.56
CA SER A 70 -12.94 5.35 -6.82
C SER A 70 -12.73 3.90 -6.35
N GLY A 71 -12.93 3.62 -5.06
CA GLY A 71 -13.29 2.26 -4.65
C GLY A 71 -12.25 1.14 -4.93
N VAL A 72 -10.95 1.43 -5.06
CA VAL A 72 -9.94 0.38 -5.32
C VAL A 72 -9.25 -0.03 -4.03
N ASP A 73 -9.26 -1.33 -3.75
CA ASP A 73 -8.58 -1.90 -2.58
C ASP A 73 -7.05 -1.89 -2.77
N ILE A 74 -6.32 -1.99 -1.67
CA ILE A 74 -4.87 -2.24 -1.70
C ILE A 74 -4.60 -3.54 -0.94
N GLU A 75 -3.86 -4.44 -1.56
CA GLU A 75 -3.28 -5.61 -0.89
C GLU A 75 -1.77 -5.59 -1.07
N ALA A 76 -1.03 -5.64 0.03
CA ALA A 76 0.40 -5.47 0.03
C ALA A 76 1.11 -6.62 0.73
N THR A 77 2.10 -7.18 0.04
CA THR A 77 3.05 -8.15 0.60
C THR A 77 4.36 -7.44 0.91
N VAL A 78 4.93 -7.72 2.07
CA VAL A 78 6.19 -7.11 2.51
C VAL A 78 7.26 -8.17 2.63
N THR A 79 8.41 -7.95 2.01
CA THR A 79 9.56 -8.86 2.06
C THR A 79 10.77 -8.21 2.75
N ASP A 80 11.73 -9.03 3.18
CA ASP A 80 13.09 -8.57 3.44
C ASP A 80 13.89 -8.42 2.12
N LEU A 81 15.18 -8.10 2.25
CA LEU A 81 16.12 -7.93 1.13
C LEU A 81 16.56 -9.25 0.47
N GLU A 82 16.15 -10.39 1.01
CA GLU A 82 16.40 -11.73 0.49
C GLU A 82 15.12 -12.32 -0.16
N ASP A 83 14.11 -11.48 -0.42
CA ASP A 83 12.78 -11.86 -0.92
C ASP A 83 11.99 -12.78 0.06
N THR A 84 12.36 -12.82 1.34
CA THR A 84 11.60 -13.56 2.35
C THR A 84 10.38 -12.75 2.75
N GLU A 85 9.19 -13.33 2.58
CA GLU A 85 7.95 -12.71 3.03
C GLU A 85 7.90 -12.55 4.56
N LEU A 86 7.64 -11.33 5.00
CA LEU A 86 7.50 -10.95 6.41
C LEU A 86 6.03 -10.92 6.82
N GLY A 87 5.15 -10.58 5.88
CA GLY A 87 3.71 -10.55 6.09
C GLY A 87 2.98 -9.69 5.08
N GLU A 88 1.69 -9.53 5.34
CA GLU A 88 0.74 -8.90 4.44
C GLU A 88 -0.12 -7.88 5.19
N TRP A 89 -0.62 -6.88 4.48
CA TRP A 89 -1.63 -5.94 4.98
C TRP A 89 -2.54 -5.48 3.85
N SER A 90 -3.71 -4.96 4.19
CA SER A 90 -4.68 -4.48 3.22
C SER A 90 -5.39 -3.19 3.63
N VAL A 91 -5.93 -2.52 2.63
CA VAL A 91 -6.84 -1.37 2.77
C VAL A 91 -8.07 -1.68 1.96
N ASP A 92 -9.22 -1.69 2.64
CA ASP A 92 -10.52 -1.75 1.99
C ASP A 92 -10.89 -0.35 1.48
N SER A 93 -11.35 -0.30 0.25
CA SER A 93 -11.70 0.94 -0.42
C SER A 93 -12.86 1.69 0.25
N GLU A 94 -13.80 0.99 0.89
CA GLU A 94 -14.88 1.63 1.66
C GLU A 94 -14.32 2.49 2.80
N TRP A 95 -13.15 2.13 3.36
CA TRP A 95 -12.51 2.92 4.42
C TRP A 95 -11.89 4.19 3.90
N ILE A 96 -11.46 4.19 2.63
CA ILE A 96 -10.95 5.38 1.96
C ILE A 96 -12.15 6.31 1.72
N ASP A 97 -13.25 5.80 1.15
CA ASP A 97 -14.49 6.55 0.96
C ASP A 97 -14.98 7.19 2.28
N ASP A 98 -15.04 6.40 3.37
CA ASP A 98 -15.43 6.92 4.68
C ASP A 98 -14.47 8.02 5.18
N LEU A 99 -13.16 7.87 4.93
CA LEU A 99 -12.15 8.86 5.32
C LEU A 99 -12.32 10.17 4.57
N GLU A 100 -12.61 10.11 3.26
CA GLU A 100 -12.76 11.29 2.40
C GLU A 100 -14.07 12.04 2.69
N ASN A 101 -15.15 11.32 3.00
CA ASN A 101 -16.42 11.90 3.41
C ASN A 101 -16.42 12.40 4.88
N GLY A 102 -15.38 12.07 5.64
CA GLY A 102 -15.21 12.46 7.04
C GLY A 102 -16.01 11.60 8.03
N ASP A 103 -16.55 10.48 7.58
CA ASP A 103 -17.24 9.47 8.39
C ASP A 103 -16.24 8.61 9.20
N LEU A 104 -14.98 8.52 8.73
CA LEU A 104 -13.87 7.87 9.41
C LEU A 104 -12.73 8.85 9.68
N SER A 105 -12.27 8.93 10.93
CA SER A 105 -11.07 9.73 11.26
C SER A 105 -9.79 9.06 10.76
N GLU A 106 -8.75 9.85 10.45
CA GLU A 106 -7.42 9.35 10.07
C GLU A 106 -6.84 8.33 11.07
N THR A 107 -7.09 8.55 12.37
CA THR A 107 -6.64 7.63 13.43
C THR A 107 -7.39 6.31 13.36
N ALA A 108 -8.70 6.32 13.15
CA ALA A 108 -9.51 5.11 13.04
C ALA A 108 -9.21 4.35 11.75
N PHE A 109 -9.00 5.07 10.64
CA PHE A 109 -8.52 4.48 9.39
C PHE A 109 -7.18 3.77 9.59
N SER A 110 -6.20 4.46 10.18
CA SER A 110 -4.89 3.86 10.45
C SER A 110 -4.99 2.61 11.33
N GLN A 111 -5.84 2.64 12.36
CA GLN A 111 -6.07 1.47 13.21
C GLN A 111 -6.62 0.27 12.42
N ARG A 112 -7.66 0.48 11.60
CA ARG A 112 -8.25 -0.60 10.77
C ARG A 112 -7.20 -1.25 9.87
N VAL A 113 -6.37 -0.46 9.21
CA VAL A 113 -5.28 -0.97 8.36
C VAL A 113 -4.30 -1.79 9.17
N LEU A 114 -3.85 -1.29 10.32
CA LEU A 114 -2.90 -2.04 11.17
C LEU A 114 -3.49 -3.35 11.71
N GLU A 115 -4.80 -3.43 11.89
CA GLU A 115 -5.50 -4.66 12.29
C GLU A 115 -5.55 -5.72 11.19
N THR A 116 -5.30 -5.36 9.92
CA THR A 116 -5.19 -6.32 8.80
C THR A 116 -3.86 -7.05 8.77
N ILE A 117 -2.83 -6.54 9.47
CA ILE A 117 -1.47 -7.06 9.40
C ILE A 117 -1.46 -8.53 9.82
N THR A 118 -1.02 -9.39 8.90
CA THR A 118 -0.76 -10.80 9.15
C THR A 118 0.73 -11.04 8.96
N VAL A 119 1.41 -11.50 10.01
CA VAL A 119 2.84 -11.82 9.96
C VAL A 119 3.04 -13.30 9.67
N GLN A 120 4.00 -13.62 8.82
CA GLN A 120 4.39 -15.02 8.60
C GLN A 120 5.24 -15.49 9.79
N SER A 121 4.87 -16.67 10.32
CA SER A 121 5.47 -17.27 11.54
C SER A 121 6.51 -18.34 11.22
#